data_AF-A0A3A8HEC5-F1
#
_entry.id   AF-A0A3A8HEC5-F1
#
_cell.length_a   1.000
_cell.length_b   1.000
_cell.length_c   1.000
_cell.angle_alpha   90.00
_cell.angle_beta   90.00
_cell.angle_gamma   90.00
#
_symmetry.space_group_name_H-M   'P 1'
#
loop_
_entity.id
_entity.type
_entity.pdbx_description
1 polymer ?
#
loop_
_entity_poly.entity_id
_entity_poly.type
_entity_poly.pdbx_seq_one_letter_code
_entity_poly.pdbx_strand_id
1 'polypeptide(L)'
;MSDDVQARRARAEEALRRTSASLVLLDLGGHTATGFVISSEGHVVTSLHAVASARAITAVLPDGLRSPVVQVAAVDERRDLAVLCLSVPDLVPALALGPATLPSEGEALHVLQAHADRPPEPRVLEVRAVQVLGEWLTLLELSRTLPEDASGSPVLDARGQVVGLATAALANGRALGLVIPVRYIAPLLKVPGPPRPLSALDAPRQRATRVRQVPQHPVGLLEGCATPAVESVASLLGQAINVGAPAYNRGDVEGCYRLYAHTAEQLIDERDDCPGVQRALRDGLLRCEGLKDVEDRAWALRDTFDGLMDVIGRWRQARPAPLTPANKRPPPKTYLN
;
A
#
# COMPACT_ATOMS: atom_id res chain seq x y z
N MET A 1 -14.42 39.23 -2.32
CA MET A 1 -14.40 37.83 -1.84
C MET A 1 -14.90 36.82 -2.87
N SER A 2 -15.86 37.17 -3.75
CA SER A 2 -16.36 36.27 -4.82
C SER A 2 -15.31 35.93 -5.90
N ASP A 3 -14.55 36.93 -6.36
CA ASP A 3 -13.64 36.78 -7.51
C ASP A 3 -12.40 35.93 -7.20
N ASP A 4 -11.87 36.00 -5.98
CA ASP A 4 -10.72 35.19 -5.54
C ASP A 4 -11.10 33.69 -5.44
N VAL A 5 -12.32 33.40 -4.97
CA VAL A 5 -12.83 32.01 -4.90
C VAL A 5 -13.05 31.45 -6.31
N GLN A 6 -13.63 32.24 -7.23
CA GLN A 6 -13.81 31.83 -8.63
C GLN A 6 -12.48 31.63 -9.36
N ALA A 7 -11.51 32.52 -9.15
CA ALA A 7 -10.18 32.40 -9.75
C ALA A 7 -9.42 31.17 -9.23
N ARG A 8 -9.51 30.86 -7.93
CA ARG A 8 -8.91 29.65 -7.34
C ARG A 8 -9.55 28.38 -7.90
N ARG A 9 -10.87 28.35 -8.05
CA ARG A 9 -11.60 27.23 -8.65
C ARG A 9 -11.21 27.01 -10.10
N ALA A 10 -11.16 28.06 -10.91
CA ALA A 10 -10.76 27.97 -12.31
C ALA A 10 -9.32 27.44 -12.49
N ARG A 11 -8.39 27.88 -11.62
CA ARG A 11 -7.01 27.37 -11.60
C ARG A 11 -6.94 25.89 -11.22
N ALA A 12 -7.74 25.47 -10.24
CA ALA A 12 -7.82 24.06 -9.85
C ALA A 12 -8.39 23.20 -10.99
N GLU A 13 -9.48 23.63 -11.62
CA GLU A 13 -10.09 22.94 -12.77
C GLU A 13 -9.11 22.82 -13.95
N GLU A 14 -8.31 23.85 -14.20
CA GLU A 14 -7.29 23.81 -15.26
C GLU A 14 -6.10 22.91 -14.93
N ALA A 15 -5.62 22.95 -13.67
CA ALA A 15 -4.58 22.05 -13.20
C ALA A 15 -5.01 20.58 -13.30
N LEU A 16 -6.28 20.31 -12.96
CA LEU A 16 -6.89 18.99 -13.10
C LEU A 16 -6.98 18.57 -14.56
N ARG A 17 -7.49 19.42 -15.47
CA ARG A 17 -7.55 19.12 -16.91
C ARG A 17 -6.18 18.77 -17.49
N ARG A 18 -5.17 19.59 -17.20
CA ARG A 18 -3.80 19.32 -17.64
C ARG A 18 -3.28 17.99 -17.09
N THR A 19 -3.63 17.67 -15.85
CA THR A 19 -3.19 16.41 -15.26
C THR A 19 -3.89 15.21 -15.89
N SER A 20 -5.19 15.30 -16.11
CA SER A 20 -5.97 14.25 -16.76
C SER A 20 -5.41 13.88 -18.13
N ALA A 21 -4.88 14.86 -18.88
CA ALA A 21 -4.23 14.63 -20.17
C ALA A 21 -2.90 13.84 -20.08
N SER A 22 -2.30 13.73 -18.89
CA SER A 22 -1.03 13.03 -18.65
C SER A 22 -1.21 11.66 -17.98
N LEU A 23 -2.43 11.32 -17.57
CA LEU A 23 -2.76 10.04 -16.95
C LEU A 23 -2.84 8.95 -18.01
N VAL A 24 -2.35 7.77 -17.67
CA VAL A 24 -2.43 6.60 -18.54
C VAL A 24 -3.03 5.43 -17.79
N LEU A 25 -3.92 4.70 -18.44
CA LEU A 25 -4.39 3.41 -17.96
C LEU A 25 -3.46 2.34 -18.53
N LEU A 26 -2.82 1.56 -17.67
CA LEU A 26 -1.98 0.45 -18.08
C LEU A 26 -2.83 -0.81 -18.14
N ASP A 27 -2.98 -1.38 -19.33
CA ASP A 27 -3.67 -2.64 -19.60
C ASP A 27 -2.64 -3.77 -19.66
N LEU A 28 -2.78 -4.74 -18.75
CA LEU A 28 -1.84 -5.86 -18.55
C LEU A 28 -2.43 -7.21 -19.01
N GLY A 29 -3.57 -7.21 -19.72
CA GLY A 29 -4.20 -8.42 -20.27
C GLY A 29 -4.99 -9.27 -19.28
N GLY A 30 -5.29 -8.73 -18.09
CA GLY A 30 -6.09 -9.41 -17.06
C GLY A 30 -6.49 -8.49 -15.90
N HIS A 31 -5.67 -7.47 -15.64
CA HIS A 31 -5.97 -6.36 -14.73
C HIS A 31 -5.48 -5.05 -15.34
N THR A 32 -5.88 -3.94 -14.72
CA THR A 32 -5.46 -2.60 -15.10
C THR A 32 -4.76 -1.91 -13.94
N ALA A 33 -3.84 -1.01 -14.25
CA ALA A 33 -3.17 -0.15 -13.29
C ALA A 33 -3.21 1.31 -13.74
N THR A 34 -3.00 2.24 -12.82
CA THR A 34 -2.81 3.66 -13.17
C THR A 34 -1.33 3.98 -13.30
N GLY A 35 -0.98 4.82 -14.28
CA GLY A 35 0.30 5.50 -14.33
C GLY A 35 0.14 6.94 -14.82
N PHE A 36 1.24 7.67 -14.84
CA PHE A 36 1.25 9.04 -15.35
C PHE A 36 2.58 9.39 -16.02
N VAL A 37 2.51 10.21 -17.07
CA VAL A 37 3.69 10.66 -17.81
C VAL A 37 4.36 11.84 -17.10
N ILE A 38 5.69 11.79 -17.04
CA ILE A 38 6.53 12.75 -16.29
C ILE A 38 7.66 13.36 -17.13
N SER A 39 7.80 12.96 -18.39
CA SER A 39 8.78 13.53 -19.33
C SER A 39 8.27 13.49 -20.76
N SER A 40 8.78 14.39 -21.60
CA SER A 40 8.62 14.35 -23.06
C SER A 40 9.03 13.01 -23.69
N GLU A 41 10.06 12.36 -23.13
CA GLU A 41 10.53 11.05 -23.61
C GLU A 41 9.53 9.89 -23.40
N GLY A 42 8.35 10.15 -22.84
CA GLY A 42 7.33 9.11 -22.60
C GLY A 42 7.60 8.22 -21.39
N HIS A 43 8.32 8.73 -20.38
CA HIS A 43 8.47 8.01 -19.10
C HIS A 43 7.15 8.04 -18.33
N VAL A 44 6.67 6.84 -17.96
CA VAL A 44 5.47 6.62 -17.16
C VAL A 44 5.86 6.12 -15.79
N VAL A 45 5.40 6.78 -14.73
CA VAL A 45 5.57 6.31 -13.35
C VAL A 45 4.34 5.51 -12.91
N THR A 46 4.56 4.40 -12.22
CA THR A 46 3.50 3.57 -11.62
C THR A 46 4.03 2.78 -10.42
N SER A 47 3.13 2.08 -9.72
CA SER A 47 3.49 1.13 -8.66
C SER A 47 4.13 -0.12 -9.26
N LEU A 48 5.27 -0.56 -8.71
CA LEU A 48 5.95 -1.75 -9.20
C LEU A 48 5.08 -3.01 -9.06
N HIS A 49 4.41 -3.21 -7.91
CA HIS A 49 3.56 -4.39 -7.71
C HIS A 49 2.40 -4.49 -8.70
N ALA A 50 1.92 -3.35 -9.22
CA ALA A 50 0.80 -3.30 -10.15
C ALA A 50 1.20 -3.80 -11.56
N VAL A 51 2.48 -3.64 -11.91
CA VAL A 51 3.04 -4.04 -13.20
C VAL A 51 4.01 -5.24 -13.13
N ALA A 52 4.25 -5.76 -11.93
CA ALA A 52 5.11 -6.92 -11.73
C ALA A 52 4.59 -8.13 -12.52
N SER A 53 5.52 -8.86 -13.13
CA SER A 53 5.22 -10.03 -13.96
C SER A 53 4.36 -9.81 -15.21
N ALA A 54 4.18 -8.56 -15.61
CA ALA A 54 3.54 -8.24 -16.86
C ALA A 54 4.45 -8.61 -18.05
N ARG A 55 3.98 -9.54 -18.89
CA ARG A 55 4.68 -9.92 -20.13
C ARG A 55 4.49 -8.91 -21.25
N ALA A 56 3.38 -8.19 -21.20
CA ALA A 56 3.03 -7.11 -22.12
C ALA A 56 2.25 -6.06 -21.32
N ILE A 57 2.48 -4.79 -21.63
CA ILE A 57 1.75 -3.67 -21.05
C ILE A 57 1.38 -2.74 -22.20
N THR A 58 0.10 -2.41 -22.31
CA THR A 58 -0.41 -1.40 -23.24
C THR A 58 -0.87 -0.19 -22.45
N ALA A 59 -0.27 0.97 -22.68
CA ALA A 59 -0.76 2.22 -22.15
C ALA A 59 -1.93 2.72 -23.01
N VAL A 60 -3.08 2.93 -22.40
CA VAL A 60 -4.24 3.59 -23.00
C VAL A 60 -4.20 5.05 -22.54
N LEU A 61 -4.00 5.95 -23.51
CA LEU A 61 -3.92 7.38 -23.28
C LEU A 61 -5.33 7.99 -23.15
N PRO A 62 -5.47 9.25 -22.67
CA PRO A 62 -6.77 9.88 -22.44
C PRO A 62 -7.63 10.06 -23.69
N ASP A 63 -7.02 10.11 -24.88
CA ASP A 63 -7.71 10.17 -26.17
C ASP A 63 -8.12 8.78 -26.71
N GLY A 64 -7.81 7.72 -25.97
CA GLY A 64 -8.06 6.32 -26.34
C GLY A 64 -6.93 5.68 -27.17
N LEU A 65 -5.87 6.43 -27.52
CA LEU A 65 -4.72 5.87 -28.22
C LEU A 65 -4.07 4.78 -27.38
N ARG A 66 -3.76 3.65 -28.01
CA ARG A 66 -3.06 2.53 -27.39
C ARG A 66 -1.59 2.56 -27.80
N SER A 67 -0.70 2.68 -26.82
CA SER A 67 0.74 2.73 -27.00
C SER A 67 1.40 1.58 -26.23
N PRO A 68 2.17 0.70 -26.89
CA PRO A 68 2.94 -0.33 -26.19
C PRO A 68 3.95 0.29 -25.23
N VAL A 69 4.06 -0.29 -24.04
CA VAL A 69 5.22 -0.06 -23.18
C VAL A 69 6.31 -1.03 -23.60
N VAL A 70 7.43 -0.49 -24.06
CA VAL A 70 8.49 -1.30 -24.68
C VAL A 70 9.59 -1.68 -23.72
N GLN A 71 9.83 -0.85 -22.70
CA GLN A 71 11.01 -0.93 -21.84
C GLN A 71 10.73 -0.46 -20.42
N VAL A 72 11.59 -0.87 -19.51
CA VAL A 72 11.65 -0.43 -18.12
C VAL A 72 12.89 0.46 -17.95
N ALA A 73 12.67 1.75 -17.69
CA ALA A 73 13.75 2.70 -17.45
C ALA A 73 14.40 2.43 -16.09
N ALA A 74 13.59 2.36 -15.04
CA ALA A 74 14.04 2.24 -13.66
C ALA A 74 13.03 1.47 -12.82
N VAL A 75 13.52 0.80 -11.77
CA VAL A 75 12.69 0.20 -10.73
C VAL A 75 13.30 0.54 -9.38
N ASP A 76 12.47 0.83 -8.40
CA ASP A 76 12.84 0.89 -6.99
C ASP A 76 11.99 -0.12 -6.24
N GLU A 77 12.51 -1.35 -6.14
CA GLU A 77 11.82 -2.46 -5.49
C GLU A 77 11.51 -2.17 -4.03
N ARG A 78 12.39 -1.43 -3.35
CA ARG A 78 12.24 -1.10 -1.93
C ARG A 78 11.05 -0.18 -1.70
N ARG A 79 10.80 0.73 -2.64
CA ARG A 79 9.77 1.77 -2.52
C ARG A 79 8.58 1.55 -3.44
N ASP A 80 8.50 0.38 -4.07
CA ASP A 80 7.40 -0.03 -4.93
C ASP A 80 7.16 0.92 -6.13
N LEU A 81 8.24 1.41 -6.75
CA LEU A 81 8.16 2.30 -7.92
C LEU A 81 8.69 1.62 -9.18
N ALA A 82 8.02 1.86 -10.30
CA ALA A 82 8.51 1.53 -11.63
C ALA A 82 8.43 2.77 -12.53
N VAL A 83 9.45 2.94 -13.37
CA VAL A 83 9.45 3.90 -14.47
C VAL A 83 9.52 3.12 -15.78
N LEU A 84 8.46 3.23 -16.56
CA LEU A 84 8.25 2.53 -17.82
C LEU A 84 8.45 3.49 -19.00
N CYS A 85 8.75 2.98 -20.18
CA CYS A 85 8.88 3.79 -21.40
C CYS A 85 7.81 3.42 -22.42
N LEU A 86 7.06 4.43 -22.88
CA LEU A 86 6.21 4.32 -24.07
C LEU A 86 7.06 4.12 -25.32
N SER A 87 6.48 3.50 -26.36
CA SER A 87 7.17 3.31 -27.65
C SER A 87 7.39 4.61 -28.43
N VAL A 88 6.57 5.63 -28.17
CA VAL A 88 6.62 6.92 -28.87
C VAL A 88 6.69 8.04 -27.81
N PRO A 89 7.66 8.96 -27.91
CA PRO A 89 7.74 10.13 -27.04
C PRO A 89 6.65 11.16 -27.40
N ASP A 90 6.43 12.13 -26.52
CA ASP A 90 5.56 13.30 -26.72
C ASP A 90 4.10 12.99 -27.09
N LEU A 91 3.63 11.77 -26.77
CA LEU A 91 2.23 11.38 -26.99
C LEU A 91 1.25 12.14 -26.07
N VAL A 92 1.68 12.48 -24.85
CA VAL A 92 0.89 13.19 -23.85
C VAL A 92 1.77 14.18 -23.09
N PRO A 93 1.20 15.26 -22.52
CA PRO A 93 1.96 16.18 -21.69
C PRO A 93 2.57 15.47 -20.47
N ALA A 94 3.72 15.99 -20.03
CA ALA A 94 4.38 15.54 -18.81
C ALA A 94 3.86 16.31 -17.59
N LEU A 95 3.64 15.60 -16.49
CA LEU A 95 3.37 16.23 -15.21
C LEU A 95 4.65 16.84 -14.62
N ALA A 96 4.52 18.07 -14.14
CA ALA A 96 5.58 18.72 -13.38
C ALA A 96 5.74 18.05 -12.01
N LEU A 97 6.96 17.62 -11.68
CA LEU A 97 7.27 17.17 -10.33
C LEU A 97 7.31 18.38 -9.38
N GLY A 98 6.69 18.21 -8.22
CA GLY A 98 6.73 19.16 -7.11
C GLY A 98 8.07 19.14 -6.37
N PRO A 99 8.19 19.97 -5.32
CA PRO A 99 9.39 19.99 -4.50
C PRO A 99 9.59 18.66 -3.75
N ALA A 100 10.86 18.35 -3.42
CA ALA A 100 11.20 17.13 -2.66
C ALA A 100 10.78 17.20 -1.17
N THR A 101 10.42 18.38 -0.68
CA THR A 101 9.85 18.59 0.66
C THR A 101 8.53 17.87 0.78
N LEU A 102 8.28 17.26 1.94
CA LEU A 102 7.00 16.59 2.17
C LEU A 102 5.88 17.60 2.35
N PRO A 103 4.68 17.30 1.82
CA PRO A 103 3.45 17.91 2.26
C PRO A 103 3.29 17.82 3.79
N SER A 104 2.73 18.87 4.39
CA SER A 104 2.51 18.93 5.84
C SER A 104 1.25 18.14 6.25
N GLU A 105 1.17 17.72 7.51
CA GLU A 105 -0.08 17.18 8.06
C GLU A 105 -1.22 18.21 7.94
N GLY A 106 -2.41 17.75 7.57
CA GLY A 106 -3.57 18.57 7.22
C GLY A 106 -3.54 19.18 5.81
N GLU A 107 -2.45 19.05 5.06
CA GLU A 107 -2.39 19.56 3.68
C GLU A 107 -3.30 18.74 2.75
N ALA A 108 -4.09 19.44 1.94
CA ALA A 108 -5.00 18.85 0.97
C ALA A 108 -4.26 18.43 -0.31
N LEU A 109 -4.38 17.16 -0.66
CA LEU A 109 -3.80 16.52 -1.82
C LEU A 109 -4.89 15.97 -2.75
N HIS A 110 -4.57 15.90 -4.04
CA HIS A 110 -5.49 15.40 -5.07
C HIS A 110 -4.95 14.10 -5.66
N VAL A 111 -5.70 13.01 -5.53
CA VAL A 111 -5.38 11.73 -6.17
C VAL A 111 -6.22 11.60 -7.43
N LEU A 112 -5.57 11.29 -8.55
CA LEU A 112 -6.23 11.15 -9.85
C LEU A 112 -5.98 9.76 -10.43
N GLN A 113 -7.03 8.96 -10.51
CA GLN A 113 -6.98 7.59 -10.99
C GLN A 113 -7.44 7.51 -12.44
N ALA A 114 -6.76 6.71 -13.27
CA ALA A 114 -7.19 6.47 -14.64
C ALA A 114 -8.35 5.46 -14.68
N HIS A 115 -9.30 5.68 -15.58
CA HIS A 115 -10.43 4.79 -15.83
C HIS A 115 -10.60 4.58 -17.34
N ALA A 116 -11.12 3.42 -17.75
CA ALA A 116 -11.29 3.08 -19.16
C ALA A 116 -12.52 3.74 -19.80
N ASP A 117 -13.57 3.93 -19.00
CA ASP A 117 -14.93 4.23 -19.44
C ASP A 117 -15.43 5.62 -19.02
N ARG A 118 -14.65 6.33 -18.21
CA ARG A 118 -15.01 7.65 -17.69
C ARG A 118 -13.79 8.54 -17.48
N PRO A 119 -13.96 9.87 -17.50
CA PRO A 119 -12.87 10.77 -17.16
C PRO A 119 -12.44 10.57 -15.70
N PRO A 120 -11.15 10.81 -15.39
CA PRO A 120 -10.63 10.76 -14.03
C PRO A 120 -11.26 11.86 -13.18
N GLU A 121 -11.75 11.48 -11.99
CA GLU A 121 -12.27 12.43 -11.00
C GLU A 121 -11.28 12.61 -9.86
N PRO A 122 -10.94 13.86 -9.47
CA PRO A 122 -10.01 14.09 -8.38
C PRO A 122 -10.60 13.72 -7.03
N ARG A 123 -9.88 12.87 -6.29
CA ARG A 123 -10.16 12.59 -4.89
C ARG A 123 -9.33 13.52 -4.01
N VAL A 124 -10.00 14.46 -3.34
CA VAL A 124 -9.36 15.35 -2.37
C VAL A 124 -9.20 14.60 -1.04
N LEU A 125 -7.97 14.49 -0.55
CA LEU A 125 -7.59 13.80 0.68
C LEU A 125 -6.61 14.66 1.45
N GLU A 126 -6.56 14.50 2.77
CA GLU A 126 -5.61 15.25 3.61
C GLU A 126 -4.49 14.34 4.07
N VAL A 127 -3.29 14.88 4.24
CA VAL A 127 -2.20 14.17 4.92
C VAL A 127 -2.56 14.03 6.39
N ARG A 128 -2.72 12.80 6.85
CA ARG A 128 -3.04 12.48 8.24
C ARG A 128 -1.79 12.36 9.11
N ALA A 129 -0.74 11.76 8.57
CA ALA A 129 0.52 11.54 9.28
C ALA A 129 1.67 11.31 8.31
N VAL A 130 2.90 11.60 8.76
CA VAL A 130 4.11 11.14 8.08
C VAL A 130 4.60 9.85 8.75
N GLN A 131 4.58 8.74 8.01
CA GLN A 131 5.07 7.45 8.47
C GLN A 131 6.52 7.25 8.04
N VAL A 132 7.45 7.23 9.00
CA VAL A 132 8.86 6.95 8.76
C VAL A 132 9.15 5.49 9.11
N LEU A 133 9.46 4.68 8.09
CA LEU A 133 9.71 3.25 8.20
C LEU A 133 11.21 2.98 8.00
N GLY A 134 11.97 3.09 9.10
CA GLY A 134 13.43 3.07 9.06
C GLY A 134 14.02 4.28 8.32
N GLU A 135 15.29 4.19 7.93
CA GLU A 135 16.01 5.31 7.30
C GLU A 135 15.68 5.53 5.81
N TRP A 136 15.03 4.56 5.16
CA TRP A 136 14.99 4.47 3.70
C TRP A 136 13.61 4.68 3.08
N LEU A 137 12.55 4.58 3.88
CA LEU A 137 11.17 4.74 3.43
C LEU A 137 10.42 5.71 4.33
N THR A 138 9.73 6.63 3.67
CA THR A 138 8.76 7.50 4.31
C THR A 138 7.54 7.51 3.44
N LEU A 139 6.37 7.42 4.07
CA LEU A 139 5.08 7.45 3.42
C LEU A 139 4.26 8.56 4.06
N LEU A 140 3.35 9.13 3.28
CA LEU A 140 2.31 10.00 3.83
C LEU A 140 1.04 9.16 3.98
N GLU A 141 0.51 9.07 5.19
CA GLU A 141 -0.81 8.49 5.42
C GLU A 141 -1.88 9.51 5.04
N LEU A 142 -2.87 9.07 4.27
CA LEU A 142 -4.01 9.90 3.89
C LEU A 142 -5.16 9.76 4.90
N SER A 143 -6.02 10.76 4.95
CA SER A 143 -7.18 10.80 5.86
C SER A 143 -8.22 9.70 5.58
N ARG A 144 -8.17 9.08 4.39
CA ARG A 144 -9.03 7.96 3.99
C ARG A 144 -8.25 6.89 3.25
N THR A 145 -8.83 5.70 3.22
CA THR A 145 -8.28 4.57 2.47
C THR A 145 -8.42 4.79 0.97
N LEU A 146 -7.54 4.15 0.21
CA LEU A 146 -7.62 4.11 -1.24
C LEU A 146 -8.04 2.70 -1.70
N PRO A 147 -8.77 2.58 -2.82
CA PRO A 147 -8.98 1.29 -3.44
C PRO A 147 -7.64 0.80 -4.03
N GLU A 148 -7.48 -0.52 -4.15
CA GLU A 148 -6.22 -1.14 -4.60
C GLU A 148 -5.81 -0.67 -6.00
N ASP A 149 -6.79 -0.49 -6.89
CA ASP A 149 -6.64 -0.03 -8.28
C ASP A 149 -6.28 1.47 -8.42
N ALA A 150 -6.29 2.24 -7.31
CA ALA A 150 -5.73 3.58 -7.28
C ALA A 150 -4.20 3.58 -7.13
N SER A 151 -3.57 2.43 -6.88
CA SER A 151 -2.12 2.31 -6.80
C SER A 151 -1.48 2.70 -8.13
N GLY A 152 -0.43 3.53 -8.06
CA GLY A 152 0.21 4.11 -9.24
C GLY A 152 -0.37 5.47 -9.68
N SER A 153 -1.46 5.92 -9.08
CA SER A 153 -2.04 7.24 -9.38
C SER A 153 -1.13 8.38 -8.93
N PRO A 154 -1.00 9.48 -9.69
CA PRO A 154 -0.31 10.66 -9.21
C PRO A 154 -1.09 11.30 -8.05
N VAL A 155 -0.31 11.84 -7.11
CA VAL A 155 -0.81 12.67 -6.00
C VAL A 155 -0.29 14.08 -6.21
N LEU A 156 -1.20 15.05 -6.26
CA LEU A 156 -0.90 16.44 -6.60
C LEU A 156 -1.13 17.40 -5.44
N ASP A 157 -0.31 18.45 -5.40
CA ASP A 157 -0.59 19.65 -4.60
C ASP A 157 -1.65 20.54 -5.27
N ALA A 158 -2.00 21.65 -4.62
CA ALA A 158 -2.96 22.64 -5.14
C ALA A 158 -2.49 23.37 -6.42
N ARG A 159 -1.21 23.25 -6.81
CA ARG A 159 -0.65 23.80 -8.05
C ARG A 159 -0.69 22.78 -9.20
N GLY A 160 -1.15 21.56 -8.94
CA GLY A 160 -1.14 20.47 -9.90
C GLY A 160 0.26 19.89 -10.15
N GLN A 161 1.17 20.05 -9.19
CA GLN A 161 2.50 19.42 -9.24
C GLN A 161 2.47 18.09 -8.49
N VAL A 162 3.17 17.09 -9.02
CA VAL A 162 3.23 15.75 -8.41
C VAL A 162 4.04 15.81 -7.12
N VAL A 163 3.39 15.52 -5.99
CA VAL A 163 4.04 15.39 -4.68
C VAL A 163 4.28 13.93 -4.29
N GLY A 164 3.70 12.98 -5.03
CA GLY A 164 4.00 11.58 -4.88
C GLY A 164 3.12 10.67 -5.73
N LEU A 165 3.16 9.39 -5.40
CA LEU A 165 2.42 8.32 -6.04
C LEU A 165 1.55 7.61 -4.99
N ALA A 166 0.26 7.44 -5.30
CA ALA A 166 -0.70 6.82 -4.42
C ALA A 166 -0.49 5.30 -4.38
N THR A 167 -0.64 4.71 -3.20
CA THR A 167 -0.62 3.25 -3.02
C THR A 167 -1.56 2.86 -1.89
N ALA A 168 -2.14 1.66 -1.97
CA ALA A 168 -2.97 1.08 -0.92
C ALA A 168 -2.16 0.03 -0.14
N ALA A 169 -2.32 -0.01 1.17
CA ALA A 169 -1.70 -1.03 2.01
C ALA A 169 -2.64 -1.49 3.12
N LEU A 170 -2.42 -2.70 3.63
CA LEU A 170 -3.06 -3.20 4.85
C LEU A 170 -2.08 -3.09 6.02
N ALA A 171 -2.47 -2.36 7.06
CA ALA A 171 -1.72 -2.28 8.31
C ALA A 171 -2.64 -2.48 9.51
N ASN A 172 -2.27 -3.40 10.40
CA ASN A 172 -3.02 -3.73 11.62
C ASN A 172 -4.49 -4.09 11.33
N GLY A 173 -4.73 -4.82 10.24
CA GLY A 173 -6.08 -5.20 9.77
C GLY A 173 -6.91 -4.04 9.21
N ARG A 174 -6.30 -2.87 8.99
CA ARG A 174 -6.95 -1.69 8.39
C ARG A 174 -6.34 -1.40 7.03
N ALA A 175 -7.20 -1.14 6.05
CA ALA A 175 -6.75 -0.54 4.79
C ALA A 175 -6.26 0.89 5.07
N LEU A 176 -5.19 1.29 4.40
CA LEU A 176 -4.61 2.63 4.46
C LEU A 176 -4.45 3.16 3.03
N GLY A 177 -4.68 4.46 2.87
CA GLY A 177 -4.25 5.20 1.70
C GLY A 177 -2.90 5.81 2.01
N LEU A 178 -1.89 5.48 1.22
CA LEU A 178 -0.52 5.94 1.42
C LEU A 178 -0.04 6.68 0.18
N VAL A 179 0.93 7.58 0.38
CA VAL A 179 1.63 8.27 -0.71
C VAL A 179 3.11 7.97 -0.60
N ILE A 180 3.70 7.49 -1.70
CA ILE A 180 5.14 7.37 -1.91
C ILE A 180 5.64 8.74 -2.39
N PRO A 181 6.42 9.49 -1.59
CA PRO A 181 6.82 10.85 -1.91
C PRO A 181 7.60 11.00 -3.22
N VAL A 182 7.37 12.12 -3.93
CA VAL A 182 8.01 12.44 -5.21
C VAL A 182 9.54 12.50 -5.14
N ARG A 183 10.10 12.77 -3.96
CA ARG A 183 11.55 12.73 -3.73
C ARG A 183 12.20 11.38 -4.04
N TYR A 184 11.41 10.30 -4.08
CA TYR A 184 11.89 8.98 -4.49
C TYR A 184 11.75 8.73 -6.00
N ILE A 185 10.86 9.46 -6.68
CA ILE A 185 10.65 9.36 -8.13
C ILE A 185 11.76 10.11 -8.88
N ALA A 186 12.04 11.36 -8.48
CA ALA A 186 12.97 12.23 -9.21
C ALA A 186 14.38 11.63 -9.43
N PRO A 187 15.00 10.92 -8.47
CA PRO A 187 16.30 10.27 -8.69
C PRO A 187 16.28 9.16 -9.75
N LEU A 188 15.16 8.45 -9.91
CA LEU A 188 15.01 7.37 -10.89
C LEU A 188 15.09 7.88 -12.34
N LEU A 189 14.87 9.18 -12.54
CA LEU A 189 14.93 9.84 -13.84
C LEU A 189 16.31 10.39 -14.18
N LYS A 190 17.16 10.60 -13.15
CA LYS A 190 18.48 11.21 -13.31
C LYS A 190 19.57 10.19 -13.66
N VAL A 191 19.31 8.90 -13.43
CA VAL A 191 20.24 7.81 -13.74
C VAL A 191 19.60 6.93 -14.81
N PRO A 192 19.57 7.36 -16.08
CA PRO A 192 19.13 6.49 -17.17
C PRO A 192 20.14 5.34 -17.28
N GLY A 193 19.76 4.17 -16.76
CA GLY A 193 20.41 2.91 -17.09
C GLY A 193 20.09 2.54 -18.56
N PRO A 194 20.81 1.56 -19.13
CA PRO A 194 20.42 1.04 -20.43
C PRO A 194 18.97 0.54 -20.35
N PRO A 195 18.16 0.76 -21.40
CA PRO A 195 16.77 0.34 -21.40
C PRO A 195 16.67 -1.17 -21.15
N ARG A 196 15.85 -1.55 -20.17
CA ARG A 196 15.67 -2.96 -19.80
C ARG A 196 14.39 -3.51 -20.43
N PRO A 197 14.36 -4.80 -20.81
CA PRO A 197 13.13 -5.44 -21.27
C PRO A 197 12.09 -5.51 -20.14
N LEU A 198 10.81 -5.73 -20.47
CA LEU A 198 9.74 -5.91 -19.49
C LEU A 198 10.00 -7.07 -18.51
N SER A 199 10.80 -8.07 -18.89
CA SER A 199 11.25 -9.12 -17.97
C SER A 199 12.11 -8.61 -16.82
N ALA A 200 12.54 -7.35 -16.82
CA ALA A 200 13.14 -6.71 -15.65
C ALA A 200 12.11 -6.34 -14.58
N LEU A 201 10.81 -6.35 -14.88
CA LEU A 201 9.73 -6.34 -13.88
C LEU A 201 9.57 -7.69 -13.19
N ASP A 202 10.08 -8.75 -13.81
CA ASP A 202 10.25 -10.09 -13.22
C ASP A 202 11.60 -10.23 -12.50
N ALA A 203 12.38 -9.15 -12.34
CA ALA A 203 13.58 -9.16 -11.50
C ALA A 203 13.21 -9.89 -10.22
N PRO A 204 13.89 -11.00 -9.90
CA PRO A 204 13.33 -11.98 -9.01
C PRO A 204 13.04 -11.29 -7.69
N ARG A 205 11.74 -11.09 -7.41
CA ARG A 205 11.29 -11.40 -6.07
C ARG A 205 11.94 -12.76 -5.83
N GLN A 206 12.83 -12.87 -4.88
CA GLN A 206 13.18 -14.16 -4.33
C GLN A 206 11.90 -14.71 -3.68
N ARG A 207 10.89 -15.03 -4.49
CA ARG A 207 9.92 -16.06 -4.20
C ARG A 207 10.77 -17.32 -4.29
N ALA A 208 11.42 -17.61 -3.17
CA ALA A 208 11.89 -18.94 -2.92
C ALA A 208 10.74 -19.89 -3.30
N THR A 209 11.07 -20.95 -4.01
CA THR A 209 10.30 -22.20 -4.17
C THR A 209 10.00 -22.87 -2.82
N ARG A 210 9.91 -22.08 -1.73
CA ARG A 210 9.71 -22.49 -0.35
C ARG A 210 8.22 -22.80 -0.15
N VAL A 211 7.94 -24.08 0.09
CA VAL A 211 6.61 -24.54 0.48
C VAL A 211 6.31 -24.00 1.87
N ARG A 212 5.30 -23.12 1.98
CA ARG A 212 4.84 -22.55 3.24
C ARG A 212 4.21 -23.63 4.11
N GLN A 213 4.50 -23.63 5.41
CA GLN A 213 3.91 -24.55 6.39
C GLN A 213 3.14 -23.76 7.43
N VAL A 214 2.11 -23.02 6.99
CA VAL A 214 1.24 -22.23 7.87
C VAL A 214 0.43 -23.18 8.77
N PRO A 215 0.58 -23.13 10.11
CA PRO A 215 -0.21 -23.96 11.01
C PRO A 215 -1.69 -23.59 10.94
N GLN A 216 -2.56 -24.60 10.85
CA GLN A 216 -4.00 -24.40 10.93
C GLN A 216 -4.46 -24.55 12.37
N HIS A 217 -5.03 -23.48 12.92
CA HIS A 217 -5.51 -23.47 14.30
C HIS A 217 -7.04 -23.53 14.38
N PRO A 218 -7.63 -24.35 15.28
CA PRO A 218 -9.06 -24.31 15.53
C PRO A 218 -9.44 -22.97 16.17
N VAL A 219 -10.66 -22.49 15.94
CA VAL A 219 -11.16 -21.24 16.56
C VAL A 219 -11.08 -21.30 18.10
N GLY A 220 -11.22 -22.50 18.67
CA GLY A 220 -11.04 -22.77 20.09
C GLY A 220 -9.65 -22.42 20.65
N LEU A 221 -8.64 -22.18 19.80
CA LEU A 221 -7.34 -21.65 20.25
C LEU A 221 -7.49 -20.31 20.99
N LEU A 222 -8.52 -19.53 20.66
CA LEU A 222 -8.79 -18.23 21.28
C LEU A 222 -9.79 -18.34 22.45
N GLU A 223 -10.15 -19.54 22.89
CA GLU A 223 -10.93 -19.74 24.11
C GLU A 223 -10.16 -19.25 25.33
N GLY A 224 -10.85 -18.49 26.18
CA GLY A 224 -10.24 -17.83 27.34
C GLY A 224 -9.51 -16.53 27.01
N CYS A 225 -9.38 -16.15 25.73
CA CYS A 225 -8.78 -14.87 25.36
C CYS A 225 -9.75 -13.70 25.54
N ALA A 226 -9.32 -12.65 26.24
CA ALA A 226 -10.08 -11.40 26.28
C ALA A 226 -10.14 -10.75 24.89
N THR A 227 -11.27 -10.17 24.50
CA THR A 227 -11.40 -9.53 23.17
C THR A 227 -10.33 -8.45 22.92
N PRO A 228 -10.05 -7.53 23.85
CA PRO A 228 -8.98 -6.55 23.66
C PRO A 228 -7.60 -7.19 23.49
N ALA A 229 -7.36 -8.34 24.13
CA ALA A 229 -6.13 -9.09 24.00
C ALA A 229 -5.95 -9.66 22.58
N VAL A 230 -6.99 -10.29 22.04
CA VAL A 230 -7.00 -10.82 20.66
C VAL A 230 -6.75 -9.70 19.63
N GLU A 231 -7.39 -8.55 19.82
CA GLU A 231 -7.17 -7.37 18.96
C GLU A 231 -5.75 -6.81 19.08
N SER A 232 -5.20 -6.77 20.30
CA SER A 232 -3.82 -6.33 20.51
C SER A 232 -2.80 -7.30 19.90
N VAL A 233 -3.00 -8.61 20.01
CA VAL A 233 -2.19 -9.64 19.36
C VAL A 233 -2.20 -9.41 17.85
N ALA A 234 -3.37 -9.28 17.23
CA ALA A 234 -3.49 -9.05 15.79
C ALA A 234 -2.76 -7.77 15.34
N SER A 235 -2.84 -6.71 16.14
CA SER A 235 -2.12 -5.46 15.89
C SER A 235 -0.60 -5.67 15.93
N LEU A 236 -0.06 -6.28 16.99
CA LEU A 236 1.38 -6.48 17.15
C LEU A 236 1.96 -7.41 16.09
N LEU A 237 1.27 -8.52 15.79
CA LEU A 237 1.66 -9.42 14.70
C LEU A 237 1.65 -8.70 13.35
N GLY A 238 0.60 -7.93 13.05
CA GLY A 238 0.48 -7.15 11.82
C GLY A 238 1.60 -6.10 11.67
N GLN A 239 1.95 -5.39 12.75
CA GLN A 239 3.06 -4.42 12.77
C GLN A 239 4.38 -5.10 12.49
N ALA A 240 4.66 -6.21 13.20
CA ALA A 240 5.88 -6.97 13.00
C ALA A 240 6.00 -7.43 11.55
N ILE A 241 4.94 -8.00 10.97
CA ILE A 241 4.90 -8.42 9.56
C ILE A 241 5.23 -7.26 8.61
N ASN A 242 4.59 -6.11 8.82
CA ASN A 242 4.74 -4.95 7.95
C ASN A 242 6.13 -4.31 8.01
N VAL A 243 6.88 -4.53 9.07
CA VAL A 243 8.28 -4.08 9.19
C VAL A 243 9.24 -5.19 8.75
N GLY A 244 8.98 -6.43 9.17
CA GLY A 244 9.86 -7.58 8.96
C GLY A 244 9.86 -8.11 7.53
N ALA A 245 8.71 -8.16 6.85
CA ALA A 245 8.66 -8.68 5.47
C ALA A 245 9.42 -7.75 4.50
N PRO A 246 9.30 -6.40 4.58
CA PRO A 246 10.18 -5.52 3.84
C PRO A 246 11.66 -5.66 4.21
N ALA A 247 11.99 -5.88 5.48
CA ALA A 247 13.38 -6.13 5.92
C ALA A 247 13.96 -7.40 5.27
N TYR A 248 13.19 -8.48 5.23
CA TYR A 248 13.56 -9.71 4.54
C TYR A 248 13.78 -9.48 3.03
N ASN A 249 12.82 -8.81 2.36
CA ASN A 249 12.88 -8.59 0.91
C ASN A 249 14.09 -7.76 0.47
N ARG A 250 14.67 -6.94 1.36
CA ARG A 250 15.90 -6.16 1.11
C ARG A 250 17.19 -6.89 1.53
N GLY A 251 17.12 -8.19 1.82
CA GLY A 251 18.26 -9.04 2.20
C GLY A 251 18.63 -9.02 3.69
N ASP A 252 17.89 -8.28 4.52
CA ASP A 252 18.10 -8.23 5.98
C ASP A 252 17.30 -9.34 6.68
N VAL A 253 17.70 -10.57 6.38
CA VAL A 253 17.05 -11.79 6.85
C VAL A 253 17.18 -11.93 8.37
N GLU A 254 18.35 -11.58 8.93
CA GLU A 254 18.61 -11.58 10.38
C GLU A 254 17.77 -10.53 11.12
N GLY A 255 17.68 -9.31 10.60
CA GLY A 255 16.83 -8.27 11.19
C GLY A 255 15.35 -8.64 11.16
N CYS A 256 14.88 -9.24 10.06
CA CYS A 256 13.53 -9.80 9.96
C CYS A 256 13.28 -10.86 11.04
N TYR A 257 14.17 -11.86 11.14
CA TYR A 257 14.05 -12.92 12.12
C TYR A 257 14.03 -12.38 13.56
N ARG A 258 14.96 -11.50 13.92
CA ARG A 258 15.03 -10.91 15.27
C ARG A 258 13.76 -10.14 15.63
N LEU A 259 13.21 -9.36 14.70
CA LEU A 259 11.97 -8.65 14.93
C LEU A 259 10.81 -9.62 15.20
N TYR A 260 10.68 -10.67 14.39
CA TYR A 260 9.65 -11.68 14.60
C TYR A 260 9.84 -12.43 15.91
N ALA A 261 11.06 -12.84 16.23
CA ALA A 261 11.36 -13.55 17.48
C ALA A 261 11.03 -12.68 18.70
N HIS A 262 11.47 -11.43 18.70
CA HIS A 262 11.18 -10.47 19.76
C HIS A 262 9.68 -10.21 19.93
N THR A 263 8.95 -10.06 18.81
CA THR A 263 7.48 -9.88 18.87
C THR A 263 6.81 -11.12 19.47
N ALA A 264 7.27 -12.31 19.11
CA ALA A 264 6.75 -13.55 19.66
C ALA A 264 7.02 -13.66 21.16
N GLU A 265 8.26 -13.39 21.59
CA GLU A 265 8.66 -13.38 23.02
C GLU A 265 7.86 -12.35 23.82
N GLN A 266 7.72 -11.12 23.31
CA GLN A 266 6.92 -10.07 23.95
C GLN A 266 5.46 -10.52 24.14
N LEU A 267 4.84 -11.07 23.10
CA LEU A 267 3.46 -11.57 23.19
C LEU A 267 3.34 -12.78 24.11
N ILE A 268 4.38 -13.61 24.20
CA ILE A 268 4.44 -14.72 25.15
C ILE A 268 4.49 -14.19 26.59
N ASP A 269 5.20 -13.11 26.85
CA ASP A 269 5.38 -12.58 28.20
C ASP A 269 4.21 -11.67 28.66
N GLU A 270 3.57 -10.96 27.73
CA GLU A 270 2.57 -9.92 28.05
C GLU A 270 1.11 -10.38 27.92
N ARG A 271 0.83 -11.56 27.37
CA ARG A 271 -0.53 -12.05 27.07
C ARG A 271 -0.92 -13.31 27.83
N ASP A 272 -0.75 -13.29 29.15
CA ASP A 272 -1.27 -14.33 30.05
C ASP A 272 -2.80 -14.48 29.95
N ASP A 273 -3.46 -13.44 29.47
CA ASP A 273 -4.89 -13.39 29.15
C ASP A 273 -5.23 -14.00 27.79
N CYS A 274 -4.29 -14.68 27.12
CA CYS A 274 -4.54 -15.43 25.88
C CYS A 274 -3.60 -16.65 25.71
N PRO A 275 -3.78 -17.71 26.52
CA PRO A 275 -2.82 -18.82 26.63
C PRO A 275 -2.68 -19.67 25.36
N GLY A 276 -3.71 -19.72 24.51
CA GLY A 276 -3.62 -20.42 23.23
C GLY A 276 -2.68 -19.73 22.25
N VAL A 277 -2.64 -18.40 22.24
CA VAL A 277 -1.70 -17.61 21.44
C VAL A 277 -0.28 -17.78 21.97
N GLN A 278 -0.08 -17.67 23.30
CA GLN A 278 1.24 -17.90 23.92
C GLN A 278 1.81 -19.27 23.51
N ARG A 279 0.98 -20.32 23.53
CA ARG A 279 1.39 -21.68 23.14
C ARG A 279 1.78 -21.76 21.67
N ALA A 280 0.98 -21.21 20.76
CA ALA A 280 1.27 -21.22 19.34
C ALA A 280 2.58 -20.47 19.00
N LEU A 281 2.85 -19.36 19.69
CA LEU A 281 4.09 -18.60 19.55
C LEU A 281 5.31 -19.36 20.09
N ARG A 282 5.17 -20.01 21.26
CA ARG A 282 6.22 -20.90 21.80
C ARG A 282 6.52 -22.05 20.84
N ASP A 283 5.51 -22.67 20.26
CA ASP A 283 5.68 -23.72 19.24
C ASP A 283 6.41 -23.18 17.99
N GLY A 284 6.12 -21.93 17.60
CA GLY A 284 6.83 -21.24 16.50
C GLY A 284 8.31 -21.01 16.79
N LEU A 285 8.65 -20.54 17.99
CA LEU A 285 10.04 -20.37 18.43
C LEU A 285 10.77 -21.71 18.55
N LEU A 286 10.13 -22.75 19.08
CA LEU A 286 10.68 -24.11 19.15
C LEU A 286 10.99 -24.68 17.76
N ARG A 287 10.13 -24.43 16.76
CA ARG A 287 10.44 -24.80 15.36
C ARG A 287 11.71 -24.12 14.86
N CYS A 288 12.01 -22.90 15.30
CA CYS A 288 13.22 -22.18 14.88
C CYS A 288 14.50 -22.80 15.41
N GLU A 289 14.48 -23.39 16.61
CA GLU A 289 15.64 -24.06 17.21
C GLU A 289 16.12 -25.25 16.36
N GLY A 290 15.19 -25.95 15.71
CA GLY A 290 15.49 -27.08 14.82
C GLY A 290 16.04 -26.68 13.44
N LEU A 291 16.05 -25.39 13.11
CA LEU A 291 16.44 -24.87 11.79
C LEU A 291 17.85 -24.29 11.83
N LYS A 292 18.65 -24.57 10.80
CA LYS A 292 20.04 -24.10 10.70
C LYS A 292 20.13 -22.67 10.17
N ASP A 293 19.36 -22.36 9.13
CA ASP A 293 19.44 -21.09 8.44
C ASP A 293 18.47 -20.06 9.02
N VAL A 294 18.95 -18.84 9.23
CA VAL A 294 18.17 -17.70 9.72
C VAL A 294 16.98 -17.42 8.81
N GLU A 295 17.15 -17.69 7.52
CA GLU A 295 16.09 -17.58 6.54
C GLU A 295 14.94 -18.54 6.81
N ASP A 296 15.22 -19.80 7.11
CA ASP A 296 14.18 -20.77 7.46
C ASP A 296 13.48 -20.37 8.77
N ARG A 297 14.25 -19.86 9.75
CA ARG A 297 13.70 -19.38 11.03
C ARG A 297 12.77 -18.18 10.84
N ALA A 298 13.14 -17.21 10.01
CA ALA A 298 12.30 -16.06 9.68
C ALA A 298 10.96 -16.51 9.08
N TRP A 299 10.98 -17.49 8.16
CA TRP A 299 9.76 -18.01 7.56
C TRP A 299 8.95 -18.91 8.51
N ALA A 300 9.59 -19.67 9.39
CA ALA A 300 8.89 -20.44 10.41
C ALA A 300 8.08 -19.53 11.35
N LEU A 301 8.62 -18.38 11.75
CA LEU A 301 7.87 -17.38 12.51
C LEU A 301 6.82 -16.67 11.66
N ARG A 302 7.11 -16.36 10.39
CA ARG A 302 6.12 -15.82 9.46
C ARG A 302 4.90 -16.75 9.31
N ASP A 303 5.14 -18.05 9.14
CA ASP A 303 4.11 -19.09 9.07
C ASP A 303 3.27 -19.14 10.36
N THR A 304 3.94 -19.04 11.51
CA THR A 304 3.27 -18.97 12.82
C THR A 304 2.35 -17.76 12.91
N PHE A 305 2.83 -16.58 12.48
CA PHE A 305 2.07 -15.35 12.53
C PHE A 305 0.87 -15.39 11.58
N ASP A 306 1.06 -15.91 10.36
CA ASP A 306 -0.03 -16.04 9.39
C ASP A 306 -1.11 -17.02 9.87
N GLY A 307 -0.74 -18.12 10.53
CA GLY A 307 -1.69 -19.07 11.13
C GLY A 307 -2.50 -18.44 12.26
N LEU A 308 -1.85 -17.62 13.09
CA LEU A 308 -2.51 -16.86 14.15
C LEU A 308 -3.45 -15.77 13.59
N MET A 309 -3.01 -15.04 12.56
CA MET A 309 -3.84 -14.03 11.90
C MET A 309 -5.07 -14.64 11.21
N ASP A 310 -4.93 -15.83 10.61
CA ASP A 310 -6.04 -16.59 10.02
C ASP A 310 -7.10 -16.98 11.07
N VAL A 311 -6.68 -17.60 12.19
CA VAL A 311 -7.63 -18.01 13.24
C VAL A 311 -8.32 -16.83 13.90
N ILE A 312 -7.62 -15.70 14.08
CA ILE A 312 -8.21 -14.45 14.57
C ILE A 312 -9.26 -13.93 13.57
N GLY A 313 -8.97 -13.96 12.27
CA GLY A 313 -9.92 -13.59 11.21
C GLY A 313 -11.20 -14.43 11.27
N ARG A 314 -11.06 -15.76 11.35
CA ARG A 314 -12.21 -16.68 11.49
C ARG A 314 -12.97 -16.48 12.79
N TRP A 315 -12.28 -16.24 13.90
CA TRP A 315 -12.90 -15.96 15.20
C TRP A 315 -13.73 -14.67 15.17
N ARG A 316 -13.26 -13.61 14.49
CA ARG A 316 -14.04 -12.37 14.31
C ARG A 316 -15.33 -12.61 13.55
N GLN A 317 -15.30 -13.44 12.50
CA GLN A 317 -16.47 -13.77 11.69
C GLN A 317 -17.49 -14.63 12.43
N ALA A 318 -17.03 -15.49 13.35
CA ALA A 318 -17.88 -16.37 14.14
C ALA A 318 -18.62 -15.66 15.31
N ARG A 319 -18.27 -14.40 15.61
CA ARG A 319 -18.92 -13.65 16.69
C ARG A 319 -20.23 -13.02 16.23
N PRO A 320 -21.33 -13.18 16.98
CA PRO A 320 -22.54 -12.42 16.72
C PRO A 320 -22.25 -10.92 16.89
N ALA A 321 -22.81 -10.09 16.01
CA ALA A 321 -22.72 -8.64 16.13
C ALA A 321 -23.17 -8.20 17.53
N PRO A 322 -22.52 -7.18 18.14
CA PRO A 322 -22.99 -6.66 19.42
C PRO A 322 -24.45 -6.23 19.27
N LEU A 323 -25.32 -6.75 20.15
CA LEU A 323 -26.70 -6.29 20.24
C LEU A 323 -26.67 -4.79 20.49
N THR A 324 -27.14 -4.02 19.52
CA THR A 324 -27.42 -2.59 19.70
C THR A 324 -28.37 -2.47 20.89
N PRO A 325 -28.06 -1.65 21.91
CA PRO A 325 -29.02 -1.41 22.99
C PRO A 325 -30.31 -0.89 22.34
N ALA A 326 -31.42 -1.58 22.60
CA ALA A 326 -32.72 -1.22 22.08
C ALA A 326 -32.98 0.27 22.39
N ASN A 327 -33.17 1.06 21.34
CA ASN A 327 -33.60 2.44 21.44
C ASN A 327 -34.83 2.47 22.35
N LYS A 328 -34.69 2.98 23.58
CA LYS A 328 -35.83 3.29 24.44
C LYS A 328 -36.71 4.25 23.65
N ARG A 329 -37.92 3.80 23.26
CA ARG A 329 -38.92 4.69 22.68
C ARG A 329 -39.06 5.91 23.58
N PRO A 330 -38.94 7.15 23.05
CA PRO A 330 -39.21 8.33 23.85
C PRO A 330 -40.67 8.27 24.34
N PRO A 331 -40.97 8.70 25.57
CA PRO A 331 -42.32 8.71 26.08
C PRO A 331 -43.23 9.57 25.18
N PRO A 332 -44.52 9.20 25.03
CA PRO A 332 -45.44 9.94 24.20
C PRO A 332 -45.55 11.39 24.68
N LYS A 333 -45.45 12.34 23.74
CA LYS A 333 -45.62 13.77 24.03
C LYS A 333 -47.07 14.02 24.45
N THR A 334 -47.27 14.34 25.73
CA THR A 334 -48.52 14.91 26.21
C THR A 334 -48.60 16.35 25.70
N TYR A 335 -49.50 16.62 24.76
CA TYR A 335 -49.88 17.99 24.42
C TYR A 335 -50.88 18.45 25.48
N LEU A 336 -50.51 19.46 26.26
CA LEU A 336 -51.45 20.24 27.07
C LEU A 336 -51.82 21.48 26.25
N ASN A 337 -53.14 21.70 26.15
CA ASN A 337 -53.80 22.87 25.55
C ASN A 337 -53.40 24.17 26.24
#